data_AF-A0A3D3R0U2-F1
#
_entry.id   AF-A0A3D3R0U2-F1
#
_cell.length_a   1.000
_cell.length_b   1.000
_cell.length_c   1.000
_cell.angle_alpha   90.00
_cell.angle_beta   90.00
_cell.angle_gamma   90.00
#
_symmetry.space_group_name_H-M   'P 1'
#
loop_
_entity.id
_entity.type
_entity.pdbx_description
1 polymer ?
#
loop_
_entity_poly.entity_id
_entity_poly.type
_entity_poly.pdbx_seq_one_letter_code
_entity_poly.pdbx_strand_id
1 'polypeptide(L)'
;EPIDATNLRLLSEAVGEGGELPVEFFPPALTERRQDLLLTEARQDRAPFSIFGDNLKEAISPLRFSGGLSSRRKENALADDILASLSDRSALLVVSSHDAGVLAVLNADLGSSNLHQSPIYVPLMGELVQNYILHRGQGNEERICGEAFVVDLPTETGSLQGLKISGPSPQTENFGTLSQEAYGLVWSAEAVDEPGVYRIQRNQDTEYALVVALPPEESDLRSLTSDVLQKRLAGERRIQFNAIDHPEATETDLIWTWLAIACMFCLIGEIVALKLFRT
;
A
#
# COMPACT_ATOMS: atom_id res chain seq x y z
N GLU A 1 -7.44 9.93 -29.02
CA GLU A 1 -6.42 10.99 -28.91
C GLU A 1 -7.00 12.40 -28.71
N PRO A 2 -7.78 13.04 -29.62
CA PRO A 2 -8.30 14.40 -29.35
C PRO A 2 -9.28 14.51 -28.20
N ILE A 3 -10.11 13.46 -28.05
CA ILE A 3 -11.06 13.32 -26.94
C ILE A 3 -10.31 13.17 -25.61
N ASP A 4 -9.18 12.46 -25.59
CA ASP A 4 -8.42 12.21 -24.35
C ASP A 4 -7.79 13.49 -23.81
N ALA A 5 -7.22 14.33 -24.69
CA ALA A 5 -6.73 15.66 -24.31
C ALA A 5 -7.85 16.55 -23.75
N THR A 6 -9.03 16.49 -24.38
CA THR A 6 -10.21 17.23 -23.91
C THR A 6 -10.69 16.71 -22.55
N ASN A 7 -10.73 15.39 -22.36
CA ASN A 7 -11.13 14.76 -21.10
C ASN A 7 -10.17 15.08 -19.96
N LEU A 8 -8.86 15.04 -20.19
CA LEU A 8 -7.86 15.42 -19.18
C LEU A 8 -7.99 16.90 -18.79
N ARG A 9 -8.27 17.78 -19.75
CA ARG A 9 -8.54 19.19 -19.47
C ARG A 9 -9.80 19.34 -18.60
N LEU A 10 -10.91 18.71 -19.01
CA LEU A 10 -12.17 18.74 -18.24
C LEU A 10 -12.02 18.14 -16.85
N LEU A 11 -11.24 17.07 -16.69
CA LEU A 11 -10.92 16.48 -15.39
C LEU A 11 -10.12 17.47 -14.54
N SER A 12 -9.11 18.13 -15.09
CA SER A 12 -8.35 19.14 -14.33
C SER A 12 -9.21 20.34 -13.92
N GLU A 13 -10.16 20.76 -14.78
CA GLU A 13 -11.11 21.84 -14.47
C GLU A 13 -12.11 21.42 -13.38
N ALA A 14 -12.56 20.16 -13.40
CA ALA A 14 -13.53 19.64 -12.43
C ALA A 14 -12.97 19.46 -11.02
N VAL A 15 -11.65 19.34 -10.87
CA VAL A 15 -10.98 19.12 -9.57
C VAL A 15 -10.85 20.42 -8.74
N GLY A 16 -11.09 21.59 -9.33
CA GLY A 16 -11.20 22.88 -8.61
C GLY A 16 -9.90 23.67 -8.48
N GLU A 17 -9.94 24.79 -7.72
CA GLU A 17 -8.77 25.66 -7.48
C GLU A 17 -7.74 24.90 -6.62
N GLY A 18 -6.54 24.67 -7.17
CA GLY A 18 -5.53 23.75 -6.62
C GLY A 18 -5.35 22.46 -7.44
N GLY A 19 -6.29 22.21 -8.37
CA GLY A 19 -6.44 21.07 -9.28
C GLY A 19 -5.53 21.00 -10.52
N GLU A 20 -4.62 21.96 -10.70
CA GLU A 20 -4.00 22.11 -12.01
C GLU A 20 -2.95 21.03 -12.30
N LEU A 21 -3.07 20.40 -13.47
CA LEU A 21 -1.99 19.55 -13.99
C LEU A 21 -0.76 20.42 -14.31
N PRO A 22 0.47 19.94 -14.02
CA PRO A 22 1.72 20.66 -14.29
C PRO A 22 2.04 20.77 -15.79
N VAL A 23 1.31 20.03 -16.63
CA VAL A 23 1.45 20.04 -18.08
C VAL A 23 0.09 20.23 -18.74
N GLU A 24 0.09 20.90 -19.88
CA GLU A 24 -1.04 20.93 -20.78
C GLU A 24 -0.84 19.84 -21.84
N PHE A 25 -1.82 18.95 -21.96
CA PHE A 25 -1.83 17.88 -22.96
C PHE A 25 -2.57 18.32 -24.21
N PHE A 26 -2.02 17.99 -25.38
CA PHE A 26 -2.62 18.28 -26.67
C PHE A 26 -2.49 17.08 -27.61
N PRO A 27 -3.39 16.95 -28.60
CA PRO A 27 -3.29 15.89 -29.59
C PRO A 27 -1.94 15.99 -30.33
N PRO A 28 -1.28 14.88 -30.64
CA PRO A 28 -0.06 14.91 -31.43
C PRO A 28 -0.33 15.52 -32.81
N ALA A 29 0.67 16.18 -33.39
CA ALA A 29 0.55 16.69 -34.74
C ALA A 29 0.33 15.52 -35.73
N LEU A 30 -0.49 15.70 -36.77
CA LEU A 30 -0.77 14.64 -37.76
C LEU A 30 0.48 14.07 -38.45
N THR A 31 1.58 14.82 -38.44
CA THR A 31 2.88 14.46 -39.00
C THR A 31 3.80 13.76 -37.99
N GLU A 32 3.46 13.76 -36.71
CA GLU A 32 4.27 13.25 -35.61
C GLU A 32 3.85 11.83 -35.27
N ARG A 33 4.63 10.85 -35.73
CA ARG A 33 4.47 9.45 -35.31
C ARG A 33 5.10 9.25 -33.94
N ARG A 34 4.27 9.01 -32.93
CA ARG A 34 4.70 8.69 -31.56
C ARG A 34 4.85 7.18 -31.40
N GLN A 35 6.00 6.66 -31.77
CA GLN A 35 6.35 5.24 -31.68
C GLN A 35 7.78 5.10 -31.17
N ASP A 36 8.05 4.01 -30.45
CA ASP A 36 9.39 3.66 -29.94
C ASP A 36 10.06 4.76 -29.10
N LEU A 37 9.25 5.55 -28.39
CA LEU A 37 9.73 6.63 -27.52
C LEU A 37 10.47 6.03 -26.31
N LEU A 38 11.56 6.69 -25.93
CA LEU A 38 12.42 6.30 -24.81
C LEU A 38 12.15 7.17 -23.60
N LEU A 39 12.36 6.63 -22.41
CA LEU A 39 12.32 7.40 -21.17
C LEU A 39 13.66 8.12 -20.98
N THR A 40 13.63 9.45 -20.78
CA THR A 40 14.85 10.29 -20.71
C THR A 40 15.11 10.92 -19.34
N GLU A 41 14.07 11.17 -18.54
CA GLU A 41 14.16 11.94 -17.28
C GLU A 41 13.59 11.18 -16.07
N ALA A 42 13.82 9.87 -15.96
CA ALA A 42 13.49 9.16 -14.71
C ALA A 42 14.50 9.51 -13.61
N ARG A 43 13.97 9.87 -12.43
CA ARG A 43 14.76 10.22 -11.26
C ARG A 43 14.97 9.02 -10.35
N GLN A 44 16.20 8.54 -10.23
CA GLN A 44 16.58 7.40 -9.39
C GLN A 44 16.33 7.62 -7.89
N ASP A 45 16.35 8.87 -7.44
CA ASP A 45 16.19 9.25 -6.04
C ASP A 45 14.72 9.37 -5.61
N ARG A 46 13.76 9.08 -6.50
CA ARG A 46 12.34 9.34 -6.24
C ARG A 46 11.41 8.25 -6.74
N ALA A 47 10.31 8.05 -6.03
CA ALA A 47 9.23 7.20 -6.47
C ALA A 47 8.64 7.72 -7.82
N PRO A 48 8.17 6.83 -8.71
CA PRO A 48 8.15 5.38 -8.56
C PRO A 48 9.46 4.67 -8.96
N PHE A 49 10.53 5.40 -9.24
CA PHE A 49 11.78 4.84 -9.78
C PHE A 49 12.82 4.49 -8.71
N SER A 50 12.62 4.95 -7.47
CA SER A 50 13.51 4.72 -6.32
C SER A 50 13.78 3.25 -6.04
N ILE A 51 12.77 2.38 -6.22
CA ILE A 51 12.89 0.94 -5.96
C ILE A 51 13.95 0.25 -6.81
N PHE A 52 14.29 0.82 -7.97
CA PHE A 52 15.26 0.23 -8.89
C PHE A 52 16.71 0.57 -8.53
N GLY A 53 16.92 1.58 -7.66
CA GLY A 53 18.26 2.02 -7.25
C GLY A 53 19.21 2.16 -8.43
N ASP A 54 20.44 1.67 -8.28
CA ASP A 54 21.49 1.79 -9.30
C ASP A 54 21.17 1.05 -10.61
N ASN A 55 20.21 0.11 -10.58
CA ASN A 55 19.80 -0.66 -11.76
C ASN A 55 18.73 0.07 -12.60
N LEU A 56 18.28 1.27 -12.20
CA LEU A 56 17.22 1.99 -12.90
C LEU A 56 17.50 2.12 -14.40
N LYS A 57 18.71 2.52 -14.77
CA LYS A 57 19.07 2.75 -16.18
C LYS A 57 18.94 1.49 -17.02
N GLU A 58 19.38 0.34 -16.49
CA GLU A 58 19.27 -0.94 -17.17
C GLU A 58 17.81 -1.39 -17.26
N ALA A 59 17.04 -1.15 -16.19
CA ALA A 59 15.63 -1.50 -16.09
C ALA A 59 14.75 -0.72 -17.09
N ILE A 60 15.04 0.56 -17.33
CA ILE A 60 14.25 1.42 -18.24
C ILE A 60 14.75 1.41 -19.69
N SER A 61 16.02 1.07 -19.94
CA SER A 61 16.61 1.04 -21.29
C SER A 61 15.82 0.21 -22.33
N PRO A 62 15.23 -0.96 -22.00
CA PRO A 62 14.45 -1.73 -22.97
C PRO A 62 13.04 -1.19 -23.21
N LEU A 63 12.57 -0.22 -22.41
CA LEU A 63 11.21 0.30 -22.54
C LEU A 63 11.04 1.09 -23.84
N ARG A 64 9.90 0.86 -24.50
CA ARG A 64 9.45 1.54 -25.70
C ARG A 64 8.01 1.94 -25.49
N PHE A 65 7.76 3.23 -25.63
CA PHE A 65 6.44 3.83 -25.48
C PHE A 65 5.90 4.29 -26.84
N SER A 66 4.61 4.08 -27.04
CA SER A 66 3.89 4.43 -28.26
C SER A 66 2.61 5.18 -27.93
N GLY A 67 2.10 5.96 -28.89
CA GLY A 67 0.86 6.72 -28.75
C GLY A 67 0.98 7.85 -27.72
N GLY A 68 -0.14 8.12 -27.03
CA GLY A 68 -0.26 9.19 -26.03
C GLY A 68 -0.37 10.60 -26.63
N LEU A 69 -0.43 11.58 -25.76
CA LEU A 69 -0.57 13.01 -26.09
C LEU A 69 0.76 13.76 -26.06
N SER A 70 0.92 14.75 -26.92
CA SER A 70 2.00 15.71 -26.77
C SER A 70 1.70 16.60 -25.55
N SER A 71 2.73 17.11 -24.89
CA SER A 71 2.54 17.94 -23.70
C SER A 71 3.52 19.09 -23.60
N ARG A 72 3.08 20.16 -22.92
CA ARG A 72 3.88 21.34 -22.64
C ARG A 72 3.80 21.63 -21.15
N ARG A 73 4.95 21.78 -20.52
CA ARG A 73 5.05 22.19 -19.12
C ARG A 73 4.48 23.60 -18.94
N LYS A 74 3.64 23.79 -17.92
CA LYS A 74 3.15 25.12 -17.50
C LYS A 74 4.24 25.88 -16.76
N GLU A 75 4.21 27.21 -16.82
CA GLU A 75 5.24 28.06 -16.19
C GLU A 75 5.31 27.90 -14.67
N ASN A 76 4.16 27.65 -14.02
CA ASN A 76 4.05 27.48 -12.57
C ASN A 76 4.22 26.03 -12.09
N ALA A 77 4.49 25.09 -13.00
CA ALA A 77 4.59 23.68 -12.65
C ALA A 77 5.84 23.40 -11.83
N LEU A 78 5.68 22.78 -10.66
CA LEU A 78 6.82 22.32 -9.88
C LEU A 78 7.54 21.21 -10.65
N ALA A 79 8.86 21.17 -10.52
CA ALA A 79 9.66 20.12 -11.17
C ALA A 79 9.34 18.72 -10.62
N ASP A 80 8.65 18.67 -9.48
CA ASP A 80 8.38 17.47 -8.72
C ASP A 80 7.11 16.75 -9.19
N ASP A 81 6.26 17.41 -9.98
CA ASP A 81 4.97 16.87 -10.44
C ASP A 81 5.09 16.08 -11.76
N ILE A 82 6.21 16.23 -12.47
CA ILE A 82 6.53 15.47 -13.70
C ILE A 82 7.61 14.45 -13.33
N LEU A 83 7.20 13.18 -13.19
CA LEU A 83 8.07 12.13 -12.68
C LEU A 83 8.93 11.47 -13.77
N ALA A 84 8.48 11.52 -15.03
CA ALA A 84 9.26 11.05 -16.17
C ALA A 84 8.86 11.74 -17.47
N SER A 85 9.84 11.95 -18.34
CA SER A 85 9.67 12.48 -19.70
C SER A 85 10.12 11.48 -20.76
N LEU A 86 9.58 11.63 -21.97
CA LEU A 86 9.95 10.86 -23.15
C LEU A 86 11.00 11.57 -24.01
N SER A 87 11.56 10.85 -24.97
CA SER A 87 12.57 11.35 -25.92
C SER A 87 12.08 12.50 -26.81
N ASP A 88 10.77 12.64 -26.99
CA ASP A 88 10.13 13.78 -27.67
C ASP A 88 9.86 14.98 -26.73
N ARG A 89 10.36 14.91 -25.48
CA ARG A 89 10.17 15.89 -24.39
C ARG A 89 8.74 16.03 -23.87
N SER A 90 7.83 15.16 -24.28
CA SER A 90 6.53 15.07 -23.63
C SER A 90 6.67 14.41 -22.25
N ALA A 91 5.80 14.78 -21.31
CA ALA A 91 5.67 14.08 -20.04
C ALA A 91 5.06 12.69 -20.26
N LEU A 92 5.72 11.66 -19.70
CA LEU A 92 5.21 10.29 -19.64
C LEU A 92 4.36 10.09 -18.39
N LEU A 93 4.88 10.48 -17.23
CA LEU A 93 4.23 10.24 -15.95
C LEU A 93 4.13 11.56 -15.20
N VAL A 94 2.89 11.93 -14.91
CA VAL A 94 2.55 13.16 -14.21
C VAL A 94 1.72 12.80 -12.99
N VAL A 95 2.03 13.41 -11.85
CA VAL A 95 1.23 13.26 -10.63
C VAL A 95 0.85 14.64 -10.15
N SER A 96 -0.44 14.87 -9.93
CA SER A 96 -0.94 16.08 -9.30
C SER A 96 -1.73 15.71 -8.05
N SER A 97 -1.45 16.41 -6.95
CA SER A 97 -2.08 16.20 -5.65
C SER A 97 -3.01 17.35 -5.34
N HIS A 98 -4.22 17.02 -4.87
CA HIS A 98 -5.29 17.96 -4.56
C HIS A 98 -5.95 17.56 -3.23
N ASP A 99 -6.74 18.46 -2.65
CA ASP A 99 -7.42 18.20 -1.37
C ASP A 99 -8.35 16.99 -1.43
N ALA A 100 -8.94 16.73 -2.60
CA ALA A 100 -9.82 15.58 -2.85
C ALA A 100 -9.08 14.28 -3.20
N GLY A 101 -7.75 14.31 -3.35
CA GLY A 101 -6.93 13.13 -3.66
C GLY A 101 -5.87 13.36 -4.73
N VAL A 102 -5.34 12.27 -5.27
CA VAL A 102 -4.20 12.30 -6.20
C VAL A 102 -4.59 11.78 -7.57
N LEU A 103 -4.26 12.55 -8.60
CA LEU A 103 -4.41 12.16 -10.00
C LEU A 103 -3.03 11.84 -10.60
N ALA A 104 -2.82 10.59 -10.97
CA ALA A 104 -1.65 10.17 -11.73
C ALA A 104 -2.05 9.91 -13.20
N VAL A 105 -1.33 10.52 -14.13
CA VAL A 105 -1.52 10.36 -15.57
C VAL A 105 -0.30 9.66 -16.17
N LEU A 106 -0.51 8.45 -16.69
CA LEU A 106 0.47 7.74 -17.51
C LEU A 106 0.13 7.95 -18.99
N ASN A 107 0.88 8.84 -19.62
CA ASN A 107 0.67 9.32 -20.98
C ASN A 107 1.34 8.42 -22.03
N ALA A 108 0.79 7.22 -22.20
CA ALA A 108 1.19 6.29 -23.25
C ALA A 108 0.01 5.37 -23.60
N ASP A 109 -0.01 4.86 -24.82
CA ASP A 109 -0.88 3.74 -25.16
C ASP A 109 -0.23 2.44 -24.66
N LEU A 110 -0.76 1.87 -23.58
CA LEU A 110 -0.24 0.65 -22.98
C LEU A 110 -0.33 -0.56 -23.92
N GLY A 111 -1.30 -0.61 -24.84
CA GLY A 111 -1.48 -1.74 -25.76
C GLY A 111 -0.42 -1.76 -26.86
N SER A 112 0.06 -0.60 -27.28
CA SER A 112 1.13 -0.46 -28.29
C SER A 112 2.52 -0.18 -27.70
N SER A 113 2.62 -0.06 -26.38
CA SER A 113 3.88 0.06 -25.61
C SER A 113 4.28 -1.29 -25.02
N ASN A 114 5.56 -1.44 -24.63
CA ASN A 114 6.04 -2.68 -24.02
C ASN A 114 6.09 -2.65 -22.48
N LEU A 115 5.67 -1.55 -21.84
CA LEU A 115 5.74 -1.40 -20.38
C LEU A 115 5.05 -2.56 -19.65
N HIS A 116 3.83 -2.93 -20.04
CA HIS A 116 3.04 -3.98 -19.40
C HIS A 116 3.66 -5.39 -19.48
N GLN A 117 4.62 -5.60 -20.40
CA GLN A 117 5.34 -6.87 -20.58
C GLN A 117 6.68 -6.86 -19.82
N SER A 118 7.13 -5.70 -19.36
CA SER A 118 8.40 -5.54 -18.67
C SER A 118 8.29 -6.00 -17.22
N PRO A 119 9.32 -6.67 -16.67
CA PRO A 119 9.35 -7.07 -15.26
C PRO A 119 9.27 -5.88 -14.30
N ILE A 120 9.54 -4.65 -14.78
CA ILE A 120 9.48 -3.43 -13.97
C ILE A 120 8.06 -2.94 -13.72
N TYR A 121 7.06 -3.40 -14.50
CA TYR A 121 5.72 -2.82 -14.48
C TYR A 121 5.06 -2.90 -13.11
N VAL A 122 5.05 -4.09 -12.51
CA VAL A 122 4.42 -4.31 -11.20
C VAL A 122 5.14 -3.53 -10.09
N PRO A 123 6.49 -3.57 -9.98
CA PRO A 123 7.22 -2.71 -9.04
C PRO A 123 6.94 -1.21 -9.23
N LEU A 124 6.93 -0.72 -10.46
CA LEU A 124 6.66 0.69 -10.78
C LEU A 124 5.25 1.10 -10.34
N MET A 125 4.25 0.27 -10.63
CA MET A 125 2.87 0.54 -10.20
C MET A 125 2.72 0.43 -8.69
N GLY A 126 3.39 -0.52 -8.04
CA GLY A 126 3.41 -0.67 -6.59
C GLY A 126 3.95 0.60 -5.91
N GLU A 127 5.10 1.09 -6.37
CA GLU A 127 5.68 2.33 -5.86
C GLU A 127 4.78 3.55 -6.13
N LEU A 128 4.16 3.64 -7.31
CA LEU A 128 3.27 4.75 -7.65
C LEU A 128 2.04 4.75 -6.74
N VAL A 129 1.40 3.59 -6.57
CA VAL A 129 0.22 3.45 -5.72
C VAL A 129 0.58 3.70 -4.27
N GLN A 130 1.64 3.09 -3.77
CA GLN A 130 2.04 3.24 -2.37
C GLN A 130 2.44 4.68 -2.07
N ASN A 131 3.39 5.26 -2.81
CA ASN A 131 3.97 6.56 -2.43
C ASN A 131 3.11 7.77 -2.82
N TYR A 132 2.29 7.68 -3.86
CA TYR A 132 1.50 8.82 -4.32
C TYR A 132 0.01 8.66 -4.07
N ILE A 133 -0.57 7.49 -4.33
CA ILE A 133 -2.02 7.30 -4.21
C ILE A 133 -2.43 7.00 -2.77
N LEU A 134 -1.68 6.15 -2.07
CA LEU A 134 -1.99 5.71 -0.70
C LEU A 134 -1.32 6.61 0.34
N HIS A 135 -0.05 6.96 0.18
CA HIS A 135 0.70 7.75 1.17
C HIS A 135 0.35 9.24 1.19
N ARG A 136 -0.27 9.81 0.15
CA ARG A 136 -0.61 11.25 0.10
C ARG A 136 -2.08 11.58 0.35
N GLY A 137 -2.83 10.64 0.91
CA GLY A 137 -4.03 10.95 1.68
C GLY A 137 -3.75 11.68 3.00
N GLN A 138 -2.51 12.12 3.26
CA GLN A 138 -2.05 12.86 4.45
C GLN A 138 -2.52 14.34 4.51
N GLY A 139 -3.78 14.61 4.12
CA GLY A 139 -4.63 15.52 4.91
C GLY A 139 -5.40 14.77 6.02
N ASN A 140 -5.38 13.44 5.96
CA ASN A 140 -5.83 12.48 6.96
C ASN A 140 -4.62 11.66 7.39
N GLU A 141 -3.91 12.15 8.41
CA GLU A 141 -2.90 11.36 9.11
C GLU A 141 -3.58 10.12 9.70
N GLU A 142 -3.30 8.94 9.15
CA GLU A 142 -3.68 7.67 9.78
C GLU A 142 -3.10 7.66 11.20
N ARG A 143 -3.97 7.57 12.21
CA ARG A 143 -3.56 7.52 13.61
C ARG A 143 -3.47 6.08 14.06
N ILE A 144 -2.56 5.76 14.97
CA ILE A 144 -2.48 4.43 15.54
C ILE A 144 -3.34 4.35 16.80
N CYS A 145 -4.07 3.25 16.97
CA CYS A 145 -4.85 2.99 18.17
C CYS A 145 -3.96 3.06 19.42
N GLY A 146 -4.48 3.65 20.49
CA GLY A 146 -3.76 3.82 21.75
C GLY A 146 -2.75 4.97 21.78
N GLU A 147 -2.52 5.68 20.67
CA GLU A 147 -1.62 6.84 20.63
C GLU A 147 -2.38 8.16 20.79
N ALA A 148 -1.73 9.14 21.43
CA ALA A 148 -2.23 10.49 21.53
C ALA A 148 -2.11 11.23 20.20
N PHE A 149 -3.11 12.02 19.85
CA PHE A 149 -3.06 12.86 18.66
C PHE A 149 -3.78 14.19 18.82
N VAL A 150 -3.41 15.11 17.94
CA VAL A 150 -4.05 16.41 17.74
C VAL A 150 -4.18 16.62 16.23
N VAL A 151 -5.38 16.99 15.76
CA VAL A 151 -5.69 17.21 14.35
C VAL A 151 -6.43 18.52 14.22
N ASP A 152 -5.90 19.41 13.38
CA ASP A 152 -6.60 20.63 12.98
C ASP A 152 -7.70 20.29 11.98
N LEU A 153 -8.91 20.79 12.21
CA LEU A 153 -10.01 20.61 11.28
C LEU A 153 -9.97 21.65 10.17
N PRO A 154 -10.47 21.31 8.96
CA PRO A 154 -10.54 22.24 7.86
C PRO A 154 -11.32 23.51 8.23
N THR A 155 -10.91 24.66 7.67
CA THR A 155 -11.53 25.96 8.00
C THR A 155 -13.01 26.03 7.62
N GLU A 156 -13.42 25.27 6.60
CA GLU A 156 -14.81 25.12 6.16
C GLU A 156 -15.70 24.41 7.18
N THR A 157 -15.14 23.64 8.12
CA THR A 157 -15.92 23.02 9.22
C THR A 157 -16.57 24.09 10.10
N GLY A 158 -16.05 25.32 10.14
CA GLY A 158 -16.70 26.46 10.78
C GLY A 158 -16.61 26.47 12.30
N SER A 159 -17.74 26.54 13.01
CA SER A 159 -17.79 26.70 14.48
C SER A 159 -18.00 25.38 15.22
N LEU A 160 -17.57 25.30 16.48
CA LEU A 160 -17.70 24.11 17.32
C LEU A 160 -19.17 23.68 17.54
N GLN A 161 -20.11 24.62 17.42
CA GLN A 161 -21.50 24.42 17.80
C GLN A 161 -22.19 23.34 16.95
N GLY A 162 -22.64 22.27 17.60
CA GLY A 162 -23.41 21.20 16.94
C GLY A 162 -22.55 20.11 16.29
N LEU A 163 -21.22 20.20 16.40
CA LEU A 163 -20.32 19.11 16.01
C LEU A 163 -20.38 17.97 17.02
N LYS A 164 -20.37 16.75 16.51
CA LYS A 164 -20.28 15.51 17.30
C LYS A 164 -19.27 14.58 16.66
N ILE A 165 -18.50 13.90 17.50
CA ILE A 165 -17.61 12.83 17.06
C ILE A 165 -18.40 11.52 17.14
N SER A 166 -18.32 10.70 16.09
CA SER A 166 -18.81 9.33 16.07
C SER A 166 -17.68 8.38 15.67
N GLY A 167 -17.66 7.19 16.27
CA GLY A 167 -16.62 6.19 16.03
C GLY A 167 -17.10 5.02 15.18
N PRO A 168 -16.22 4.03 14.97
CA PRO A 168 -16.50 2.86 14.14
C PRO A 168 -17.53 1.92 14.78
N SER A 169 -17.64 1.90 16.12
CA SER A 169 -18.61 1.12 16.87
C SER A 169 -19.60 2.04 17.60
N PRO A 170 -20.88 1.65 17.73
CA PRO A 170 -21.81 2.36 18.61
C PRO A 170 -21.44 2.24 20.11
N GLN A 171 -20.50 1.36 20.45
CA GLN A 171 -20.02 1.12 21.82
C GLN A 171 -18.74 1.89 22.15
N THR A 172 -18.10 2.55 21.18
CA THR A 172 -16.92 3.37 21.44
C THR A 172 -17.31 4.47 22.44
N GLU A 173 -16.63 4.56 23.58
CA GLU A 173 -16.94 5.56 24.61
C GLU A 173 -15.98 6.75 24.59
N ASN A 174 -14.74 6.52 24.14
CA ASN A 174 -13.70 7.54 24.09
C ASN A 174 -13.42 7.98 22.64
N PHE A 175 -13.76 9.23 22.35
CA PHE A 175 -13.57 9.86 21.05
C PHE A 175 -12.58 11.03 21.08
N GLY A 176 -12.00 11.34 22.24
CA GLY A 176 -11.30 12.60 22.46
C GLY A 176 -12.22 13.81 22.62
N THR A 177 -11.66 15.00 22.43
CA THR A 177 -12.30 16.30 22.68
C THR A 177 -12.11 17.24 21.49
N LEU A 178 -13.20 17.94 21.12
CA LEU A 178 -13.15 19.06 20.18
C LEU A 178 -12.98 20.37 20.96
N SER A 179 -11.98 21.17 20.59
CA SER A 179 -11.72 22.50 21.12
C SER A 179 -11.72 23.55 20.00
N GLN A 180 -12.07 24.78 20.35
CA GLN A 180 -11.92 25.92 19.45
C GLN A 180 -10.72 26.75 19.91
N GLU A 181 -9.70 26.82 19.06
CA GLU A 181 -8.47 27.56 19.30
C GLU A 181 -8.40 28.84 18.46
N ALA A 182 -7.33 29.63 18.64
CA ALA A 182 -7.18 30.91 17.96
C ALA A 182 -7.12 30.80 16.43
N TYR A 183 -6.71 29.65 15.91
CA TYR A 183 -6.47 29.41 14.48
C TYR A 183 -7.45 28.46 13.82
N GLY A 184 -8.40 27.87 14.57
CA GLY A 184 -9.32 26.89 14.01
C GLY A 184 -9.96 26.00 15.06
N LEU A 185 -10.65 24.96 14.57
CA LEU A 185 -11.14 23.88 15.41
C LEU A 185 -10.10 22.79 15.46
N VAL A 186 -9.90 22.23 16.65
CA VAL A 186 -8.93 21.18 16.91
C VAL A 186 -9.65 19.98 17.49
N TRP A 187 -9.31 18.80 17.00
CA TRP A 187 -9.68 17.55 17.62
C TRP A 187 -8.46 16.90 18.26
N SER A 188 -8.52 16.63 19.56
CA SER A 188 -7.44 15.95 20.30
C SER A 188 -7.95 14.73 21.05
N ALA A 189 -7.12 13.70 21.18
CA ALA A 189 -7.37 12.54 22.01
C ALA A 189 -6.06 12.08 22.67
N GLU A 190 -6.10 11.65 23.93
CA GLU A 190 -4.94 11.04 24.60
C GLU A 190 -4.70 9.60 24.11
N ALA A 191 -5.77 8.90 23.77
CA ALA A 191 -5.76 7.59 23.16
C ALA A 191 -7.16 7.31 22.58
N VAL A 192 -7.19 6.52 21.50
CA VAL A 192 -8.42 5.96 20.92
C VAL A 192 -8.21 4.46 20.77
N ASP A 193 -9.10 3.67 21.37
CA ASP A 193 -8.84 2.23 21.57
C ASP A 193 -9.29 1.34 20.41
N GLU A 194 -10.20 1.83 19.56
CA GLU A 194 -10.79 1.03 18.49
C GLU A 194 -10.29 1.48 17.10
N PRO A 195 -9.85 0.54 16.25
CA PRO A 195 -9.51 0.86 14.87
C PRO A 195 -10.78 1.10 14.05
N GLY A 196 -10.70 2.05 13.13
CA GLY A 196 -11.73 2.31 12.14
C GLY A 196 -11.84 3.79 11.79
N VAL A 197 -12.97 4.17 11.22
CA VAL A 197 -13.21 5.54 10.78
C VAL A 197 -13.99 6.31 11.84
N TYR A 198 -13.39 7.37 12.33
CA TYR A 198 -14.01 8.34 13.22
C TYR A 198 -14.49 9.53 12.39
N ARG A 199 -15.69 10.00 12.65
CA ARG A 199 -16.34 11.07 11.87
C ARG A 199 -16.71 12.22 12.78
N ILE A 200 -16.45 13.42 12.31
CA ILE A 200 -16.97 14.64 12.91
C ILE A 200 -18.16 15.07 12.08
N GLN A 201 -19.32 15.14 12.72
CA GLN A 201 -20.60 15.33 12.05
C GLN A 201 -21.35 16.54 12.59
N ARG A 202 -22.00 17.27 11.68
CA ARG A 202 -22.97 18.32 11.97
C ARG A 202 -24.29 17.95 11.31
N ASN A 203 -25.37 17.88 12.07
CA ASN A 203 -26.71 17.57 11.52
C ASN A 203 -26.77 16.31 10.63
N GLN A 204 -25.96 15.29 10.94
CA GLN A 204 -25.78 14.03 10.18
C GLN A 204 -24.86 14.10 8.95
N ASP A 205 -24.47 15.30 8.51
CA ASP A 205 -23.46 15.47 7.47
C ASP A 205 -22.05 15.31 8.06
N THR A 206 -21.15 14.69 7.30
CA THR A 206 -19.76 14.47 7.75
C THR A 206 -18.91 15.64 7.28
N GLU A 207 -18.40 16.40 8.24
CA GLU A 207 -17.56 17.59 8.01
C GLU A 207 -16.08 17.20 7.93
N TYR A 208 -15.70 16.15 8.66
CA TYR A 208 -14.35 15.60 8.67
C TYR A 208 -14.39 14.11 9.06
N ALA A 209 -13.41 13.34 8.58
CA ALA A 209 -13.27 11.94 8.97
C ALA A 209 -11.80 11.55 9.06
N LEU A 210 -11.44 10.83 10.12
CA LEU A 210 -10.08 10.35 10.40
C LEU A 210 -10.09 8.83 10.47
N VAL A 211 -9.04 8.21 9.90
CA VAL A 211 -8.82 6.77 10.01
C VAL A 211 -7.87 6.53 11.17
N VAL A 212 -8.29 5.68 12.11
CA VAL A 212 -7.44 5.15 13.18
C VAL A 212 -7.18 3.68 12.86
N ALA A 213 -5.93 3.29 12.74
CA ALA A 213 -5.51 1.93 12.39
C ALA A 213 -4.90 1.19 13.56
N LEU A 214 -4.87 -0.14 13.46
CA LEU A 214 -4.09 -0.96 14.39
C LEU A 214 -2.60 -0.79 14.11
N PRO A 215 -1.74 -0.85 15.15
CA PRO A 215 -0.31 -0.95 14.94
C PRO A 215 0.01 -2.08 13.94
N PRO A 216 0.91 -1.88 12.96
CA PRO A 216 1.30 -2.92 12.01
C PRO A 216 1.76 -4.20 12.70
N GLU A 217 2.37 -4.08 13.88
CA GLU A 217 2.82 -5.20 14.71
C GLU A 217 1.65 -6.07 15.22
N GLU A 218 0.48 -5.48 15.45
CA GLU A 218 -0.73 -6.17 15.89
C GLU A 218 -1.57 -6.68 14.71
N SER A 219 -1.38 -6.10 13.53
CA SER A 219 -2.05 -6.52 12.29
C SER A 219 -1.28 -7.62 11.53
N ASP A 220 -0.07 -7.97 11.97
CA ASP A 220 0.74 -9.02 11.33
C ASP A 220 0.19 -10.42 11.63
N LEU A 221 -0.55 -10.97 10.66
CA LEU A 221 -1.14 -12.31 10.71
C LEU A 221 -0.13 -13.44 10.46
N ARG A 222 1.16 -13.13 10.29
CA ARG A 222 2.18 -14.19 10.19
C ARG A 222 2.24 -14.97 11.50
N SER A 223 2.33 -16.29 11.39
CA SER A 223 2.48 -17.14 12.56
C SER A 223 3.76 -16.79 13.30
N LEU A 224 3.62 -16.39 14.56
CA LEU A 224 4.76 -16.17 15.45
C LEU A 224 5.51 -17.49 15.64
N THR A 225 6.83 -17.46 15.45
CA THR A 225 7.65 -18.63 15.75
C THR A 225 7.69 -18.89 17.26
N SER A 226 7.86 -20.16 17.64
CA SER A 226 7.96 -20.58 19.05
C SER A 226 9.05 -19.82 19.81
N ASP A 227 10.16 -19.49 19.13
CA ASP A 227 11.25 -18.69 19.67
C ASP A 227 10.81 -17.29 20.12
N VAL A 228 9.94 -16.62 19.36
CA VAL A 228 9.46 -15.27 19.70
C VAL A 228 8.53 -15.31 20.91
N LEU A 229 7.64 -16.31 20.97
CA LEU A 229 6.74 -16.53 22.11
C LEU A 229 7.52 -16.83 23.40
N GLN A 230 8.53 -17.70 23.33
CA GLN A 230 9.29 -18.12 24.50
C GLN A 230 10.31 -17.07 24.99
N LYS A 231 10.93 -16.31 24.09
CA LYS A 231 12.01 -15.38 24.47
C LYS A 231 11.54 -13.95 24.69
N ARG A 232 10.56 -13.47 23.93
CA ARG A 232 10.16 -12.05 23.94
C ARG A 232 8.90 -11.78 24.77
N LEU A 233 7.91 -12.66 24.69
CA LEU A 233 6.59 -12.46 25.30
C LEU A 233 6.42 -13.18 26.65
N ALA A 234 7.22 -14.21 26.91
CA ALA A 234 7.05 -15.02 28.12
C ALA A 234 7.35 -14.27 29.42
N GLY A 235 8.27 -13.29 29.45
CA GLY A 235 8.54 -12.49 30.65
C GLY A 235 8.62 -13.33 31.94
N GLU A 236 9.38 -14.43 31.90
CA GLU A 236 9.52 -15.47 32.96
C GLU A 236 8.28 -16.35 33.26
N ARG A 237 7.14 -16.15 32.59
CA ARG A 237 5.95 -16.99 32.73
C ARG A 237 6.02 -18.22 31.84
N ARG A 238 5.59 -19.37 32.37
CA ARG A 238 5.38 -20.59 31.58
C ARG A 238 4.15 -20.42 30.71
N ILE A 239 4.35 -20.16 29.42
CA ILE A 239 3.30 -20.19 28.41
C ILE A 239 3.25 -21.60 27.82
N GLN A 240 2.14 -22.30 28.00
CA GLN A 240 1.84 -23.55 27.29
C GLN A 240 1.09 -23.19 26.01
N PHE A 241 1.61 -23.62 24.86
CA PHE A 241 0.93 -23.51 23.58
C PHE A 241 1.04 -24.84 22.84
N ASN A 242 0.00 -25.19 22.08
CA ASN A 242 -0.01 -26.39 21.24
C ASN A 242 0.44 -26.00 19.83
N ALA A 243 1.74 -26.11 19.54
CA ALA A 243 2.23 -26.06 18.17
C ALA A 243 2.15 -27.45 17.52
N ILE A 244 1.76 -27.49 16.24
CA ILE A 244 1.71 -28.73 15.44
C ILE A 244 3.14 -29.26 15.19
N ASP A 245 4.14 -28.38 15.19
CA ASP A 245 5.57 -28.72 15.07
C ASP A 245 6.27 -28.74 16.43
N HIS A 246 5.83 -29.61 17.34
CA HIS A 246 6.69 -29.97 18.47
C HIS A 246 7.61 -31.15 18.07
N PRO A 247 8.94 -31.01 18.20
CA PRO A 247 9.89 -32.11 18.06
C PRO A 247 9.87 -33.02 19.31
N GLU A 248 8.70 -33.24 19.91
CA GLU A 248 8.46 -34.33 20.86
C GLU A 248 8.19 -35.66 20.11
N ALA A 249 8.64 -35.76 18.86
CA ALA A 249 8.74 -36.98 18.05
C ALA A 249 9.78 -37.98 18.59
N THR A 250 10.08 -37.98 19.89
CA THR A 250 11.12 -38.87 20.46
C THR A 250 10.54 -40.03 21.24
N GLU A 251 9.45 -39.87 22.01
CA GLU A 251 8.91 -41.00 22.79
C GLU A 251 7.92 -41.88 21.99
N THR A 252 7.05 -41.28 21.18
CA THR A 252 6.07 -42.01 20.38
C THR A 252 6.73 -42.78 19.23
N ASP A 253 7.76 -42.22 18.59
CA ASP A 253 8.50 -42.89 17.52
C ASP A 253 9.29 -44.11 18.01
N LEU A 254 9.77 -44.10 19.26
CA LEU A 254 10.45 -45.25 19.86
C LEU A 254 9.51 -46.47 19.98
N ILE A 255 8.26 -46.27 20.39
CA ILE A 255 7.27 -47.35 20.53
C ILE A 255 6.94 -47.98 19.18
N TRP A 256 6.71 -47.16 18.14
CA TRP A 256 6.43 -47.66 16.79
C TRP A 256 7.63 -48.37 16.18
N THR A 257 8.84 -47.87 16.42
CA THR A 257 10.08 -48.52 15.98
C THR A 257 10.24 -49.90 16.61
N TRP A 258 10.02 -50.03 17.93
CA TRP A 258 10.09 -51.32 18.61
C TRP A 258 9.00 -52.29 18.16
N LEU A 259 7.78 -51.80 17.89
CA LEU A 259 6.71 -52.61 17.32
C LEU A 259 7.08 -53.16 15.94
N ALA A 260 7.64 -52.32 15.06
CA ALA A 260 8.08 -52.73 13.74
C ALA A 260 9.19 -53.79 13.80
N ILE A 261 10.15 -53.63 14.72
CA ILE A 261 11.22 -54.60 14.97
C ILE A 261 10.63 -55.95 15.45
N ALA A 262 9.70 -55.93 16.40
CA ALA A 262 9.05 -57.14 16.90
C ALA A 262 8.29 -57.90 15.79
N CYS A 263 7.53 -57.18 14.95
CA CYS A 263 6.84 -57.77 13.81
C CYS A 263 7.81 -58.43 12.82
N MET A 264 8.96 -57.80 12.56
CA MET A 264 9.99 -58.36 11.68
C MET A 264 10.57 -59.67 12.24
N PHE A 265 10.83 -59.74 13.55
CA PHE A 265 11.30 -60.97 14.18
C PHE A 265 10.26 -62.10 14.14
N CYS A 266 8.96 -61.79 14.31
CA CYS A 266 7.90 -62.77 14.15
C CYS A 266 7.87 -63.36 12.73
N LEU A 267 7.95 -62.51 11.70
CA LEU A 267 8.01 -62.96 10.29
C LEU A 267 9.22 -63.85 10.01
N ILE A 268 10.40 -63.49 10.51
CA ILE A 268 11.61 -64.31 10.37
C ILE A 268 11.44 -65.65 11.09
N GLY A 269 10.86 -65.64 12.29
CA GLY A 269 10.54 -66.84 13.06
C GLY A 269 9.61 -67.79 12.32
N GLU A 270 8.55 -67.27 11.70
CA GLU A 270 7.63 -68.05 10.87
C GLU A 270 8.35 -68.68 9.67
N ILE A 271 9.22 -67.94 8.98
CA ILE A 271 10.00 -68.46 7.84
C ILE A 271 10.93 -69.59 8.30
N VAL A 272 11.59 -69.45 9.44
CA VAL A 272 12.49 -70.49 9.99
C VAL A 272 11.70 -71.74 10.40
N ALA A 273 10.56 -71.56 11.07
CA ALA A 273 9.68 -72.67 11.44
C ALA A 273 9.16 -73.41 10.20
N LEU A 274 8.68 -72.69 9.19
CA LEU A 274 8.26 -73.26 7.91
C LEU A 274 9.40 -74.03 7.23
N LYS A 275 10.64 -73.57 7.35
CA LYS A 275 11.79 -74.27 6.78
C LYS A 275 12.12 -75.55 7.55
N LEU A 276 12.07 -75.53 8.87
CA LEU A 276 12.36 -76.69 9.73
C LEU A 276 11.32 -77.80 9.59
N PHE A 277 10.03 -77.46 9.57
CA PHE A 277 8.94 -78.46 9.50
C PHE A 277 8.65 -78.98 8.09
N ARG A 278 9.25 -78.39 7.05
CA ARG A 278 9.08 -78.82 5.64
C ARG A 278 10.24 -79.69 5.13
N THR A 279 11.23 -79.97 5.98
CA THR A 279 12.29 -80.98 5.79
C THR A 279 11.98 -82.20 6.62
#